data_AF-F0LMA8-F1
#
_entry.id   AF-F0LMA8-F1
#
_cell.length_a   1.000
_cell.length_b   1.000
_cell.length_c   1.000
_cell.angle_alpha   90.00
_cell.angle_beta   90.00
_cell.angle_gamma   90.00
#
_symmetry.space_group_name_H-M   'P 1'
#
loop_
_entity.id
_entity.type
_entity.pdbx_description
1 polymer ?
#
loop_
_entity_poly.entity_id
_entity_poly.type
_entity_poly.pdbx_seq_one_letter_code
_entity_poly.pdbx_strand_id
1 'polypeptide(L)'
;MINLYAIVQRDLAKDLIFEIDDEIVTLSIKGVMIARTDSKSYNFSFVEITETEFVLALQMKGYIIYLGLESDEEIDEDAYPELVRALIQQLIPVLNNLIQEAEKSGYKGKADLLMDDNMSPDMKEFFYEMLIRHKKNLPHYEQVDVA
;
A
#
# COMPACT_ATOMS: atom_id res chain seq x y z
N MET A 1 9.30 18.10 -8.74
CA MET A 1 8.72 17.70 -7.44
C MET A 1 7.21 17.36 -7.52
N ILE A 2 6.52 17.62 -8.65
CA ILE A 2 5.04 17.60 -8.76
C ILE A 2 4.45 16.22 -9.15
N ASN A 3 5.25 15.18 -9.45
CA ASN A 3 4.71 14.03 -10.20
C ASN A 3 4.14 12.87 -9.33
N LEU A 4 4.69 12.59 -8.14
CA LEU A 4 4.25 11.43 -7.35
C LEU A 4 2.83 11.56 -6.81
N TYR A 5 2.49 12.71 -6.20
CA TYR A 5 1.14 13.00 -5.73
C TYR A 5 0.11 12.95 -6.86
N ALA A 6 0.46 13.48 -8.03
CA ALA A 6 -0.43 13.46 -9.20
C ALA A 6 -0.68 12.05 -9.74
N ILE A 7 0.34 11.19 -9.75
CA ILE A 7 0.19 9.77 -10.11
C ILE A 7 -0.76 9.06 -9.14
N VAL A 8 -0.56 9.26 -7.84
CA VAL A 8 -1.41 8.63 -6.83
C VAL A 8 -2.87 9.08 -6.97
N GLN A 9 -3.11 10.38 -7.06
CA GLN A 9 -4.46 10.93 -7.20
C GLN A 9 -5.17 10.49 -8.48
N ARG A 10 -4.45 10.31 -9.59
CA ARG A 10 -5.05 9.88 -10.86
C ARG A 10 -5.26 8.37 -10.95
N ASP A 11 -4.28 7.60 -10.48
CA ASP A 11 -4.18 6.18 -10.82
C ASP A 11 -4.57 5.26 -9.65
N LEU A 12 -4.54 5.78 -8.40
CA LEU A 12 -4.81 5.02 -7.16
C LEU A 12 -6.02 5.54 -6.37
N ALA A 13 -6.45 6.80 -6.50
CA ALA A 13 -7.67 7.29 -5.83
C ALA A 13 -8.93 6.79 -6.55
N LYS A 14 -9.21 5.49 -6.41
CA LYS A 14 -10.35 4.81 -7.04
C LYS A 14 -10.70 3.54 -6.26
N ASP A 15 -11.91 3.06 -6.53
CA ASP A 15 -12.36 1.77 -6.05
C ASP A 15 -11.85 0.64 -6.96
N LEU A 16 -11.51 -0.46 -6.33
CA LEU A 16 -11.12 -1.72 -6.93
C LEU A 16 -12.24 -2.71 -6.69
N ILE A 17 -12.65 -3.42 -7.72
CA ILE A 17 -13.74 -4.39 -7.64
C ILE A 17 -13.17 -5.74 -8.02
N PHE A 18 -13.34 -6.72 -7.14
CA PHE A 18 -12.89 -8.09 -7.31
C PHE A 18 -14.07 -9.04 -7.22
N GLU A 19 -13.97 -10.16 -7.94
CA GLU A 19 -14.86 -11.30 -7.80
C GLU A 19 -14.03 -12.42 -7.18
N ILE A 20 -14.35 -12.80 -5.93
CA ILE A 20 -13.63 -13.78 -5.12
C ILE A 20 -14.66 -14.75 -4.57
N ASP A 21 -14.49 -16.05 -4.81
CA ASP A 21 -15.42 -17.09 -4.36
C ASP A 21 -16.91 -16.80 -4.68
N ASP A 22 -17.18 -16.28 -5.88
CA ASP A 22 -18.51 -15.83 -6.36
C ASP A 22 -19.10 -14.61 -5.61
N GLU A 23 -18.32 -13.96 -4.75
CA GLU A 23 -18.67 -12.72 -4.04
C GLU A 23 -17.96 -11.50 -4.65
N ILE A 24 -18.65 -10.35 -4.65
CA ILE A 24 -18.09 -9.09 -5.15
C ILE A 24 -17.50 -8.34 -3.97
N VAL A 25 -16.19 -8.13 -3.98
CA VAL A 25 -15.47 -7.36 -2.96
C VAL A 25 -15.09 -6.00 -3.54
N THR A 26 -15.51 -4.92 -2.88
CA THR A 26 -15.12 -3.56 -3.25
C THR A 26 -14.11 -3.00 -2.26
N LEU A 27 -12.93 -2.64 -2.76
CA LEU A 27 -11.88 -1.99 -1.96
C LEU A 27 -11.63 -0.56 -2.44
N SER A 28 -11.81 0.42 -1.55
CA SER A 28 -11.33 1.79 -1.76
C SER A 28 -9.89 1.93 -1.27
N ILE A 29 -9.01 2.54 -2.08
CA ILE A 29 -7.69 2.96 -1.58
C ILE A 29 -7.85 4.28 -0.82
N LYS A 30 -7.59 4.28 0.49
CA LYS A 30 -7.69 5.46 1.36
C LYS A 30 -6.35 6.11 1.69
N GLY A 31 -5.27 5.34 1.66
CA GLY A 31 -3.93 5.81 2.04
C GLY A 31 -2.86 5.38 1.05
N VAL A 32 -1.91 6.26 0.74
CA VAL A 32 -0.70 5.88 0.00
C VAL A 32 0.52 6.54 0.61
N MET A 33 1.54 5.74 0.96
CA MET A 33 2.83 6.23 1.43
C MET A 33 3.95 5.56 0.65
N ILE A 34 4.98 6.31 0.29
CA ILE A 34 6.23 5.78 -0.26
C ILE A 34 7.35 5.94 0.76
N ALA A 35 8.19 4.92 0.90
CA ALA A 35 9.39 4.92 1.73
C ALA A 35 10.57 4.33 0.98
N ARG A 36 11.79 4.74 1.32
CA ARG A 36 13.02 4.12 0.82
C ARG A 36 13.45 2.98 1.73
N THR A 37 14.01 1.95 1.12
CA THR A 37 14.64 0.82 1.81
C THR A 37 15.96 0.47 1.12
N ASP A 38 16.89 -0.09 1.88
CA ASP A 38 18.17 -0.57 1.33
C ASP A 38 18.00 -1.89 0.55
N SER A 39 16.89 -2.61 0.77
CA SER A 39 16.59 -3.83 0.04
C SER A 39 16.00 -3.56 -1.35
N LYS A 40 16.51 -4.28 -2.34
CA LYS A 40 15.93 -4.31 -3.70
C LYS A 40 15.07 -5.54 -3.96
N SER A 41 14.92 -6.43 -2.98
CA SER A 41 14.09 -7.62 -3.12
C SER A 41 12.64 -7.24 -3.34
N TYR A 42 11.93 -8.11 -4.07
CA TYR A 42 10.48 -8.07 -4.10
C TYR A 42 9.96 -8.72 -2.82
N ASN A 43 9.07 -8.02 -2.11
CA ASN A 43 8.41 -8.54 -0.91
C ASN A 43 7.05 -7.85 -0.73
N PHE A 44 6.16 -8.47 0.01
CA PHE A 44 4.92 -7.83 0.43
C PHE A 44 4.53 -8.24 1.85
N SER A 45 3.71 -7.41 2.50
CA SER A 45 2.99 -7.76 3.71
C SER A 45 1.57 -7.25 3.60
N PHE A 46 0.62 -8.06 4.07
CA PHE A 46 -0.78 -7.69 4.21
C PHE A 46 -1.10 -7.67 5.69
N VAL A 47 -1.62 -6.55 6.18
CA VAL A 47 -1.88 -6.31 7.61
C VAL A 47 -3.33 -5.88 7.76
N GLU A 48 -4.10 -6.61 8.54
CA GLU A 48 -5.41 -6.18 8.98
C GLU A 48 -5.27 -5.11 10.06
N ILE A 49 -6.02 -4.01 9.92
CA ILE A 49 -6.11 -2.91 10.87
C ILE A 49 -7.42 -3.02 11.65
N THR A 50 -8.51 -3.28 10.94
CA THR A 50 -9.85 -3.61 11.46
C THR A 50 -10.51 -4.64 10.55
N GLU A 51 -11.71 -5.12 10.89
CA GLU A 51 -12.51 -6.06 10.08
C GLU A 51 -12.74 -5.60 8.62
N THR A 52 -12.62 -4.30 8.35
CA THR A 52 -12.83 -3.73 7.00
C THR A 52 -11.64 -2.93 6.49
N GLU A 53 -10.57 -2.77 7.29
CA GLU A 53 -9.43 -1.94 6.93
C GLU A 53 -8.14 -2.74 6.89
N PHE A 54 -7.38 -2.56 5.81
CA PHE A 54 -6.18 -3.33 5.54
C PHE A 54 -5.04 -2.43 5.07
N VAL A 55 -3.81 -2.88 5.29
CA VAL A 55 -2.62 -2.27 4.70
C VAL A 55 -1.84 -3.31 3.90
N LEU A 56 -1.70 -3.04 2.61
CA LEU A 56 -0.78 -3.75 1.73
C LEU A 56 0.52 -2.94 1.63
N ALA A 57 1.62 -3.47 2.18
CA ALA A 57 2.95 -2.94 1.99
C ALA A 57 3.69 -3.74 0.92
N LEU A 58 4.14 -3.07 -0.14
CA LEU A 58 4.85 -3.67 -1.27
C LEU A 58 6.27 -3.11 -1.36
N GLN A 59 7.26 -3.98 -1.17
CA GLN A 59 8.66 -3.65 -1.34
C GLN A 59 9.14 -4.06 -2.74
N MET A 60 9.72 -3.12 -3.47
CA MET A 60 10.46 -3.41 -4.69
C MET A 60 11.41 -2.27 -5.07
N LYS A 61 12.53 -2.61 -5.72
CA LYS A 61 13.47 -1.63 -6.32
C LYS A 61 14.01 -0.56 -5.35
N GLY A 62 14.17 -0.88 -4.07
CA GLY A 62 14.67 0.08 -3.08
C GLY A 62 13.60 0.99 -2.47
N TYR A 63 12.32 0.65 -2.69
CA TYR A 63 11.18 1.36 -2.13
C TYR A 63 10.22 0.39 -1.44
N ILE A 64 9.48 0.90 -0.45
CA ILE A 64 8.28 0.28 0.11
C ILE A 64 7.11 1.22 -0.15
N ILE A 65 6.03 0.70 -0.71
CA ILE A 65 4.78 1.43 -0.90
C ILE A 65 3.74 0.82 0.02
N TYR A 66 3.14 1.65 0.88
CA TYR A 66 2.03 1.26 1.73
C TYR A 66 0.74 1.75 1.09
N LEU A 67 -0.24 0.86 0.98
CA LEU A 67 -1.58 1.14 0.48
C LEU A 67 -2.57 0.82 1.61
N GLY A 68 -3.31 1.83 2.03
CA GLY A 68 -4.41 1.69 2.99
C GLY A 68 -5.67 1.41 2.19
N LEU A 69 -6.34 0.32 2.52
CA LEU A 69 -7.50 -0.21 1.81
C LEU A 69 -8.66 -0.27 2.81
N GLU A 70 -9.84 0.17 2.39
CA GLU A 70 -11.08 0.01 3.13
C GLU A 70 -12.07 -0.77 2.26
N SER A 71 -12.66 -1.80 2.85
CA SER A 71 -13.71 -2.63 2.26
C SER A 71 -15.09 -2.09 2.61
N ASP A 72 -16.06 -2.28 1.72
CA ASP A 72 -17.46 -1.98 2.00
C ASP A 72 -18.10 -2.97 2.98
N GLU A 73 -17.60 -4.20 3.00
CA GLU A 73 -18.04 -5.29 3.88
C GLU A 73 -16.84 -6.00 4.53
N GLU A 74 -17.10 -6.70 5.64
CA GLU A 74 -16.10 -7.57 6.28
C GLU A 74 -15.69 -8.69 5.31
N ILE A 75 -14.40 -8.96 5.22
CA ILE A 75 -13.85 -9.97 4.30
C ILE A 75 -13.43 -11.18 5.12
N ASP A 76 -13.86 -12.38 4.71
CA ASP A 76 -13.42 -13.62 5.33
C ASP A 76 -11.90 -13.79 5.19
N GLU A 77 -11.22 -14.12 6.29
CA GLU A 77 -9.78 -14.38 6.31
C GLU A 77 -9.36 -15.46 5.30
N ASP A 78 -10.24 -16.43 5.02
CA ASP A 78 -10.01 -17.49 4.02
C ASP A 78 -9.88 -16.93 2.59
N ALA A 79 -10.46 -15.75 2.32
CA ALA A 79 -10.38 -15.06 1.03
C ALA A 79 -9.12 -14.17 0.88
N TYR A 80 -8.39 -13.90 1.97
CA TYR A 80 -7.23 -13.00 1.95
C TYR A 80 -6.14 -13.41 0.94
N PRO A 81 -5.75 -14.69 0.81
CA PRO A 81 -4.72 -15.09 -0.15
C PRO A 81 -5.09 -14.76 -1.60
N GLU A 82 -6.36 -14.97 -1.97
CA GLU A 82 -6.86 -14.66 -3.32
C GLU A 82 -6.97 -13.15 -3.54
N LEU A 83 -7.50 -12.43 -2.55
CA LEU A 83 -7.60 -10.97 -2.57
C LEU A 83 -6.23 -10.31 -2.76
N VAL A 84 -5.24 -10.71 -1.96
CA VAL A 84 -3.87 -10.17 -2.05
C VAL A 84 -3.28 -10.44 -3.42
N ARG A 85 -3.51 -11.63 -3.99
CA ARG A 85 -3.05 -11.96 -5.34
C ARG A 85 -3.69 -11.05 -6.39
N ALA A 86 -5.00 -10.84 -6.32
CA ALA A 86 -5.73 -9.98 -7.24
C ALA A 86 -5.28 -8.52 -7.13
N LEU A 87 -5.15 -8.01 -5.90
CA LEU A 87 -4.61 -6.67 -5.60
C LEU A 87 -3.23 -6.47 -6.21
N ILE A 88 -2.29 -7.38 -5.96
CA ILE A 88 -0.92 -7.29 -6.48
C ILE A 88 -0.94 -7.27 -8.01
N GLN A 89 -1.69 -8.17 -8.65
CA GLN A 89 -1.77 -8.23 -10.11
C GLN A 89 -2.29 -6.93 -10.72
N GLN A 90 -3.34 -6.35 -10.14
CA GLN A 90 -3.95 -5.12 -10.64
C GLN A 90 -3.08 -3.88 -10.34
N LEU A 91 -2.41 -3.83 -9.19
CA LEU A 91 -1.70 -2.63 -8.72
C LEU A 91 -0.25 -2.56 -9.20
N ILE A 92 0.41 -3.71 -9.47
CA ILE A 92 1.81 -3.77 -9.94
C ILE A 92 2.14 -2.77 -11.06
N PRO A 93 1.32 -2.60 -12.12
CA PRO A 93 1.63 -1.67 -13.20
C PRO A 93 1.70 -0.21 -12.70
N VAL A 94 0.75 0.20 -11.86
CA VAL A 94 0.67 1.56 -11.31
C VAL A 94 1.80 1.81 -10.31
N LEU A 95 2.09 0.85 -9.45
CA LEU A 95 3.16 0.95 -8.47
C LEU A 95 4.55 0.98 -9.13
N ASN A 96 4.75 0.21 -10.19
CA ASN A 96 5.98 0.31 -10.99
C ASN A 96 6.14 1.69 -11.62
N ASN A 97 5.07 2.28 -12.14
CA ASN A 97 5.10 3.63 -12.68
C ASN A 97 5.46 4.67 -11.61
N LEU A 98 4.85 4.56 -10.42
CA LEU A 98 5.15 5.43 -9.28
C LEU A 98 6.64 5.35 -8.89
N ILE A 99 7.21 4.14 -8.80
CA ILE A 99 8.62 3.95 -8.47
C ILE A 99 9.54 4.50 -9.55
N GLN A 100 9.25 4.21 -10.82
CA GLN A 100 10.04 4.75 -11.93
C GLN A 100 10.06 6.28 -11.90
N GLU A 101 8.94 6.91 -11.57
CA GLU A 101 8.89 8.36 -11.44
C GLU A 101 9.65 8.86 -10.21
N ALA A 102 9.62 8.11 -9.10
CA ALA A 102 10.43 8.43 -7.92
C ALA A 102 11.94 8.37 -8.25
N GLU A 103 12.37 7.38 -9.03
CA GLU A 103 13.76 7.26 -9.51
C GLU A 103 14.13 8.40 -10.46
N LYS A 104 13.31 8.65 -11.48
CA LYS A 104 13.55 9.71 -12.49
C LYS A 104 13.61 11.11 -11.88
N SER A 105 12.74 11.38 -10.90
CA SER A 105 12.69 12.67 -10.21
C SER A 105 13.80 12.83 -9.17
N GLY A 106 14.62 11.80 -8.94
CA GLY A 106 15.69 11.81 -7.96
C GLY A 106 15.17 11.94 -6.53
N TYR A 107 14.05 11.26 -6.21
CA TYR A 107 13.42 11.30 -4.89
C TYR A 107 14.43 11.03 -3.76
N LYS A 108 14.57 12.02 -2.85
CA LYS A 108 15.52 11.97 -1.72
C LYS A 108 14.85 11.77 -0.36
N GLY A 109 13.51 11.73 -0.31
CA GLY A 109 12.78 11.53 0.94
C GLY A 109 13.08 10.16 1.53
N LYS A 110 13.01 10.07 2.86
CA LYS A 110 13.06 8.77 3.55
C LYS A 110 11.72 8.06 3.48
N ALA A 111 10.66 8.82 3.73
CA ALA A 111 9.28 8.41 3.51
C ALA A 111 8.38 9.64 3.44
N ASP A 112 7.36 9.59 2.59
CA ASP A 112 6.35 10.62 2.40
C ASP A 112 4.96 10.00 2.21
N LEU A 113 3.98 10.57 2.92
CA LEU A 113 2.57 10.28 2.72
C LEU A 113 2.10 11.02 1.46
N LEU A 114 1.66 10.27 0.47
CA LEU A 114 1.23 10.77 -0.84
C LEU A 114 -0.29 10.97 -0.93
N MET A 115 -1.06 10.27 -0.10
CA MET A 115 -2.52 10.37 -0.05
C MET A 115 -3.05 10.03 1.34
N ASP A 116 -4.00 10.86 1.78
CA ASP A 116 -4.90 10.64 2.92
C ASP A 116 -6.30 11.02 2.41
N ASP A 117 -7.05 10.01 1.99
CA ASP A 117 -8.42 10.15 1.51
C ASP A 117 -9.37 9.65 2.58
N ASN A 118 -9.48 10.44 3.66
CA ASN A 118 -10.37 10.15 4.78
C ASN A 118 -10.07 8.80 5.48
N MET A 119 -8.78 8.47 5.66
CA MET A 119 -8.37 7.31 6.46
C MET A 119 -8.98 7.38 7.87
N SER A 120 -9.40 6.23 8.41
CA SER A 120 -9.86 6.13 9.80
C SER A 120 -8.77 6.55 10.81
N PRO A 121 -9.12 6.79 12.08
CA PRO A 121 -8.13 7.00 13.13
C PRO A 121 -7.10 5.87 13.24
N ASP A 122 -7.52 4.61 13.15
CA ASP A 122 -6.66 3.43 13.29
C ASP A 122 -5.71 3.31 12.10
N MET A 123 -6.20 3.50 10.87
CA MET A 123 -5.36 3.50 9.67
C MET A 123 -4.37 4.68 9.68
N LYS A 124 -4.80 5.86 10.14
CA LYS A 124 -3.90 7.01 10.32
C LYS A 124 -2.79 6.66 11.31
N GLU A 125 -3.13 6.12 12.48
CA GLU A 125 -2.15 5.74 13.48
C GLU A 125 -1.07 4.82 12.89
N PHE A 126 -1.49 3.77 12.17
CA PHE A 126 -0.58 2.87 11.47
C PHE A 126 0.34 3.61 10.49
N PHE A 127 -0.23 4.42 9.59
CA PHE A 127 0.55 5.15 8.58
C PHE A 127 1.54 6.14 9.20
N TYR A 128 1.11 6.88 10.22
CA TYR A 128 1.98 7.83 10.93
C TYR A 128 3.08 7.12 11.70
N GLU A 129 2.81 5.98 12.31
CA GLU A 129 3.83 5.15 12.97
C GLU A 129 4.89 4.71 11.96
N MET A 130 4.48 4.14 10.82
CA MET A 130 5.41 3.69 9.78
C MET A 130 6.21 4.85 9.18
N LEU A 131 5.57 5.99 8.94
CA LEU A 131 6.23 7.20 8.47
C LEU A 131 7.35 7.64 9.43
N ILE A 132 7.08 7.65 10.74
CA ILE A 132 8.05 8.02 11.76
C ILE A 132 9.19 6.99 11.84
N ARG A 133 8.88 5.70 11.80
CA ARG A 133 9.88 4.62 11.82
C ARG A 133 10.84 4.74 10.65
N HIS A 134 10.33 4.91 9.42
CA HIS A 134 11.16 5.12 8.23
C HIS A 134 12.01 6.38 8.32
N LYS A 135 11.44 7.51 8.79
CA LYS A 135 12.21 8.74 8.99
C LYS A 135 13.36 8.57 9.99
N LYS A 136 13.16 7.72 11.00
CA LYS A 136 14.15 7.40 12.04
C LYS A 136 15.04 6.20 11.73
N ASN A 137 14.88 5.53 10.57
CA ASN A 137 15.56 4.27 10.23
C ASN A 137 15.38 3.18 11.30
N LEU A 138 14.19 3.11 11.90
CA LEU A 138 13.85 2.05 12.85
C LEU A 138 13.33 0.83 12.09
N PRO A 139 13.43 -0.39 12.68
CA PRO A 139 12.75 -1.56 12.14
C PRO A 139 11.25 -1.28 11.94
N HIS A 140 10.76 -1.62 10.76
CA HIS A 140 9.34 -1.69 10.41
C HIS A 140 8.93 -3.17 10.39
N TYR A 141 7.62 -3.45 10.38
CA TYR A 141 7.06 -4.81 10.45
C TYR A 141 7.86 -5.85 9.64
N GLU A 142 8.17 -6.97 10.30
CA GLU A 142 8.70 -8.19 9.70
C GLU A 142 7.54 -9.02 9.10
N GLN A 143 7.86 -9.72 8.01
CA GLN A 143 6.98 -10.36 7.03
C GLN A 143 5.88 -11.28 7.58
N VAL A 144 4.78 -11.36 6.82
CA VAL A 144 4.11 -12.65 6.58
C VAL A 144 4.72 -13.24 5.31
N ASP A 145 5.55 -14.28 5.45
CA ASP A 145 5.94 -15.12 4.32
C ASP A 145 4.69 -15.91 3.89
N VAL A 146 4.11 -15.57 2.74
CA VAL A 146 3.16 -16.48 2.09
C VAL A 146 4.00 -17.50 1.33
N ALA A 147 4.30 -18.61 1.99
CA ALA A 147 5.06 -19.75 1.44
C ALA A 147 4.18 -20.67 0.58
#